data_AF-A0A7S1YZ03-F1
#
_entry.id   AF-A0A7S1YZ03-F1
#
_cell.length_a   1.000
_cell.length_b   1.000
_cell.length_c   1.000
_cell.angle_alpha   90.00
_cell.angle_beta   90.00
_cell.angle_gamma   90.00
#
_symmetry.space_group_name_H-M   'P 1'
#
loop_
_entity.id
_entity.type
_entity.pdbx_description
1 polymer ?
#
loop_
_entity_poly.entity_id
_entity_poly.type
_entity_poly.pdbx_seq_one_letter_code
_entity_poly.pdbx_strand_id
1 'polypeptide(L)'
;ARNGGLRPDLFSVSDDGSMSTLPPTTEWIEKYKFPLKDVEINKRLKKSCVVTTKLRKVSQTREIIFHTEKEAQAFCSLIKEQKELEAEHVRRKLKAALKGIKLEKDEHLDLLI
;
A
#
# COMPACT_ATOMS: atom_id res chain seq x y z
N ALA A 1 -12.94 -19.79 -31.13
CA ALA A 1 -12.46 -18.80 -32.11
C ALA A 1 -11.60 -17.78 -31.38
N ARG A 2 -10.32 -17.66 -31.75
CA ARG A 2 -9.38 -16.64 -31.27
C ARG A 2 -9.65 -15.36 -32.06
N ASN A 3 -9.74 -14.21 -31.40
CA ASN A 3 -9.49 -12.91 -32.02
C ASN A 3 -8.64 -12.09 -31.05
N GLY A 4 -7.33 -12.30 -31.14
CA GLY A 4 -6.34 -11.38 -30.58
C GLY A 4 -6.22 -10.18 -31.51
N GLY A 5 -6.76 -9.05 -31.10
CA GLY A 5 -6.44 -7.77 -31.72
C GLY A 5 -4.98 -7.45 -31.43
N LEU A 6 -4.12 -7.59 -32.44
CA LEU A 6 -2.73 -7.16 -32.41
C LEU A 6 -2.69 -5.65 -32.22
N ARG A 7 -2.09 -5.20 -31.12
CA ARG A 7 -1.69 -3.80 -30.91
C ARG A 7 -0.51 -3.50 -31.85
N PRO A 8 -0.60 -2.47 -32.72
CA PRO A 8 0.41 -2.20 -33.75
C PRO A 8 1.70 -1.55 -33.23
N ASP A 9 1.80 -1.30 -31.92
CA ASP A 9 2.80 -0.44 -31.28
C ASP A 9 4.01 -1.19 -30.68
N LEU A 10 4.25 -2.46 -31.02
CA LEU A 10 5.31 -3.28 -30.41
C LEU A 10 6.26 -3.98 -31.41
N PHE A 11 6.58 -3.34 -32.53
CA PHE A 11 7.61 -3.84 -33.45
C PHE A 11 8.67 -2.77 -33.66
N SER A 12 9.89 -3.06 -33.21
CA SER A 12 11.08 -2.34 -33.68
C SER A 12 11.67 -3.18 -34.80
N VAL A 13 11.68 -2.64 -36.01
CA VAL A 13 12.30 -3.28 -37.18
C VAL A 13 13.79 -2.95 -37.11
N SER A 14 14.63 -3.98 -37.02
CA SER A 14 16.07 -3.84 -37.20
C SER A 14 16.40 -3.65 -38.68
N ASP A 15 17.51 -2.96 -38.99
CA ASP A 15 17.97 -2.68 -40.38
C ASP A 15 18.24 -3.95 -41.22
N ASP A 16 18.26 -5.13 -40.60
CA ASP A 16 18.40 -6.43 -41.26
C ASP A 16 17.05 -7.07 -41.66
N GLY A 17 15.93 -6.41 -41.37
CA GLY A 17 14.58 -6.90 -41.66
C GLY A 17 14.09 -8.01 -40.73
N SER A 18 14.81 -8.33 -39.63
CA SER A 18 14.33 -9.31 -38.66
C SER A 18 13.39 -8.66 -37.63
N MET A 19 12.24 -9.30 -37.40
CA MET A 19 11.22 -8.85 -36.45
C MET A 19 11.44 -9.56 -35.11
N SER A 20 12.18 -8.94 -34.19
CA SER A 20 12.40 -9.48 -32.85
C SER A 20 11.29 -9.04 -31.90
N THR A 21 10.53 -9.99 -31.34
CA THR A 21 9.62 -9.73 -30.22
C THR A 21 10.43 -9.54 -28.95
N LEU A 22 10.54 -8.31 -28.46
CA LEU A 22 11.11 -8.06 -27.13
C LEU A 22 10.26 -8.82 -26.09
N PRO A 23 10.88 -9.57 -25.15
CA PRO A 23 10.12 -10.15 -24.05
C PRO A 23 9.44 -8.99 -23.30
N PRO A 24 8.16 -9.13 -22.90
CA PRO A 24 7.49 -8.09 -22.14
C PRO A 24 8.33 -7.80 -20.90
N THR A 25 8.85 -6.58 -20.79
CA THR A 25 9.44 -6.08 -19.55
C THR A 25 8.40 -6.35 -18.48
N THR A 26 8.70 -7.27 -17.58
CA THR A 26 7.71 -7.74 -16.60
C THR A 26 7.59 -6.64 -15.57
N GLU A 27 6.77 -5.64 -15.87
CA GLU A 27 6.47 -4.56 -14.94
C GLU A 27 5.86 -5.17 -13.68
N TRP A 28 6.39 -4.78 -12.53
CA TRP A 28 5.86 -5.23 -11.26
C TRP A 28 4.45 -4.65 -11.09
N ILE A 29 3.45 -5.53 -11.03
CA ILE A 29 2.05 -5.14 -10.81
C ILE A 29 1.69 -5.40 -9.35
N GLU A 30 1.28 -4.36 -8.64
CA GLU A 30 0.78 -4.50 -7.27
C GLU A 30 -0.47 -5.38 -7.25
N LYS A 31 -0.40 -6.53 -6.55
CA LYS A 31 -1.57 -7.41 -6.39
C LYS A 31 -2.51 -6.94 -5.28
N TYR A 32 -1.98 -6.23 -4.29
CA TYR A 32 -2.72 -5.82 -3.10
C TYR A 32 -2.30 -4.43 -2.64
N LYS A 33 -3.28 -3.61 -2.26
CA LYS A 33 -3.10 -2.29 -1.67
C LYS A 33 -3.97 -2.17 -0.43
N PHE A 34 -3.36 -1.82 0.69
CA PHE A 34 -4.04 -1.72 1.99
C PHE A 34 -3.95 -0.28 2.51
N PRO A 35 -5.05 0.31 2.98
CA PRO A 35 -4.99 1.54 3.77
C PRO A 35 -4.15 1.30 5.03
N LEU A 36 -3.30 2.25 5.40
CA LEU A 36 -2.37 2.08 6.51
C LEU A 36 -3.10 1.91 7.87
N LYS A 37 -4.27 2.55 8.02
CA LYS A 37 -5.19 2.33 9.15
C LYS A 37 -5.61 0.87 9.35
N ASP A 38 -5.64 0.08 8.27
CA ASP A 38 -6.10 -1.31 8.27
C ASP A 38 -4.95 -2.31 8.47
N VAL A 39 -3.70 -1.83 8.59
CA VAL A 39 -2.50 -2.65 8.78
C VAL A 39 -2.09 -2.65 10.24
N GLU A 40 -2.01 -3.80 10.91
CA GLU A 40 -1.58 -3.95 12.29
C GLU A 40 -0.31 -4.81 12.37
N ILE A 41 0.71 -4.33 13.08
CA ILE A 41 1.88 -5.14 13.41
C ILE A 41 1.64 -5.76 14.77
N ASN A 42 1.30 -7.05 14.78
CA ASN A 42 0.89 -7.76 16.00
C ASN A 42 2.10 -8.17 16.84
N LYS A 43 3.16 -8.61 16.17
CA LYS A 43 4.35 -9.16 16.83
C LYS A 43 5.58 -8.91 15.97
N ARG A 44 6.66 -8.50 16.63
CA ARG A 44 8.01 -8.55 16.05
C ARG A 44 8.75 -9.75 16.62
N LEU A 45 9.29 -10.55 15.72
CA LEU A 45 10.26 -11.60 16.01
C LEU A 45 11.64 -11.13 15.52
N LYS A 46 12.69 -11.93 15.71
CA LYS A 46 14.07 -11.51 15.44
C LYS A 46 14.27 -11.03 13.99
N LYS A 47 13.90 -11.86 13.01
CA LYS A 47 14.02 -11.55 11.58
C LYS A 47 12.68 -11.52 10.86
N SER A 48 11.58 -11.43 11.60
CA SER A 48 10.25 -11.43 10.99
C SER A 48 9.27 -10.57 11.77
N CYS A 49 8.21 -10.12 11.10
CA CYS A 49 7.10 -9.46 11.74
C CYS A 49 5.78 -10.09 11.31
N VAL A 50 4.85 -10.21 12.25
CA VAL A 50 3.50 -10.70 12.00
C VAL A 50 2.62 -9.49 11.75
N VAL A 51 2.14 -9.37 10.51
CA VAL A 51 1.30 -8.27 10.05
C VAL A 51 -0.10 -8.80 9.80
N THR A 52 -1.09 -8.14 10.39
CA THR A 52 -2.50 -8.38 10.11
C THR A 52 -3.06 -7.24 9.28
N THR A 53 -3.70 -7.56 8.16
CA THR A 53 -4.45 -6.59 7.37
C THR A 53 -5.94 -6.87 7.48
N LYS A 54 -6.73 -5.82 7.73
CA LYS A 54 -8.19 -5.88 7.83
C LYS A 54 -8.80 -5.28 6.57
N LEU A 55 -9.18 -6.11 5.61
CA LEU A 55 -9.85 -5.64 4.39
C LEU A 55 -11.33 -5.98 4.45
N ARG A 56 -12.17 -4.96 4.68
CA ARG A 56 -13.63 -5.11 4.82
C ARG A 56 -13.96 -6.07 5.97
N LYS A 57 -14.51 -7.25 5.66
CA LYS A 57 -14.88 -8.29 6.64
C LYS A 57 -13.82 -9.39 6.77
N VAL A 58 -12.72 -9.29 6.03
CA VAL A 58 -11.68 -10.32 5.98
C VAL A 58 -10.46 -9.80 6.71
N SER A 59 -10.04 -10.53 7.74
CA SER A 59 -8.75 -10.33 8.39
C SER A 59 -7.76 -11.35 7.84
N GLN A 60 -6.60 -10.86 7.42
CA GLN A 60 -5.51 -11.71 6.95
C GLN A 60 -4.25 -11.44 7.77
N THR A 61 -3.74 -12.46 8.44
CA THR A 61 -2.45 -12.41 9.14
C THR A 61 -1.39 -13.09 8.29
N ARG A 62 -0.25 -12.42 8.10
CA ARG A 62 0.93 -12.94 7.41
C ARG A 62 2.17 -12.67 8.23
N GLU A 63 3.12 -13.58 8.16
CA GLU A 63 4.47 -13.34 8.63
C GLU A 63 5.32 -12.83 7.46
N ILE A 64 5.97 -11.69 7.66
CA ILE A 64 6.95 -11.13 6.73
C ILE A 64 8.32 -11.47 7.28
N ILE A 65 9.13 -12.17 6.48
CA ILE A 65 10.48 -12.59 6.84
C ILE A 65 11.47 -11.66 6.14
N PHE A 66 12.41 -11.12 6.91
CA PHE A 66 13.46 -10.22 6.47
C PHE A 66 14.81 -10.93 6.46
N HIS A 67 15.75 -10.41 5.68
CA HIS A 67 17.09 -10.97 5.63
C HIS A 67 17.84 -10.68 6.93
N THR A 68 17.65 -9.46 7.45
CA THR A 68 18.29 -9.00 8.68
C THR A 68 17.27 -8.58 9.76
N GLU A 69 17.69 -8.67 11.02
CA GLU A 69 16.91 -8.15 12.16
C GLU A 69 16.75 -6.63 12.09
N LYS A 70 17.76 -5.93 11.54
CA LYS A 70 17.73 -4.49 11.34
C LYS A 70 16.63 -4.07 10.35
N GLU A 71 16.43 -4.83 9.27
CA GLU A 71 15.33 -4.61 8.33
C GLU A 71 13.97 -4.81 8.98
N ALA A 72 13.80 -5.90 9.75
CA ALA A 72 12.55 -6.15 10.46
C ALA A 72 12.23 -5.02 11.45
N GLN A 73 13.25 -4.52 12.17
CA GLN A 73 13.11 -3.37 13.05
C GLN A 73 12.77 -2.09 12.29
N ALA A 74 13.50 -1.79 11.21
CA ALA A 74 13.28 -0.60 10.40
C ALA A 74 11.87 -0.58 9.80
N PHE A 75 11.39 -1.71 9.31
CA PHE A 75 10.03 -1.86 8.80
C PHE A 75 8.98 -1.54 9.88
N CYS A 76 9.11 -2.14 11.07
CA CYS A 76 8.18 -1.88 12.17
C CYS A 76 8.18 -0.42 12.61
N SER A 77 9.35 0.21 12.71
CA SER A 77 9.49 1.62 13.05
C SER A 77 8.86 2.52 11.99
N LEU A 78 9.10 2.24 10.70
CA LEU A 78 8.56 3.02 9.59
C LEU A 78 7.03 2.98 9.56
N ILE A 79 6.43 1.80 9.72
CA ILE A 79 4.96 1.67 9.78
C ILE A 79 4.38 2.45 10.95
N LYS A 80 5.05 2.43 12.11
CA LYS A 80 4.61 3.20 13.28
C LYS A 80 4.68 4.70 13.02
N GLU A 81 5.80 5.18 12.49
CA GLU A 81 5.99 6.60 12.14
C GLU A 81 4.92 7.07 11.14
N GLN A 82 4.69 6.31 10.07
CA GLN A 82 3.69 6.67 9.06
C GLN A 82 2.27 6.71 9.63
N LYS A 83 1.94 5.81 10.57
CA LYS A 83 0.65 5.86 11.28
C LYS A 83 0.49 7.10 12.14
N GLU A 84 1.55 7.50 12.84
CA GLU A 84 1.54 8.72 13.65
C GLU A 84 1.36 9.97 12.77
N LEU A 85 2.06 10.03 11.63
CA LEU A 85 1.90 11.10 10.65
C LEU A 85 0.49 11.14 10.04
N GLU A 86 -0.08 9.99 9.69
CA GLU A 86 -1.45 9.91 9.17
C GLU A 86 -2.47 10.38 10.20
N ALA A 87 -2.33 9.97 11.46
CA ALA A 87 -3.19 10.43 12.56
C ALA A 87 -3.07 11.95 12.76
N GLU A 88 -1.87 12.51 12.68
CA GLU A 88 -1.66 13.95 12.76
C GLU A 88 -2.32 14.68 11.57
N HIS A 89 -2.17 14.17 10.35
CA HIS A 89 -2.82 14.73 9.17
C HIS A 89 -4.34 14.71 9.29
N VAL A 90 -4.93 13.61 9.77
CA VAL A 90 -6.37 13.52 10.02
C VAL A 90 -6.80 14.56 11.06
N ARG A 91 -6.04 14.70 12.16
CA ARG A 91 -6.32 15.72 13.19
C ARG A 91 -6.24 17.15 12.65
N ARG A 92 -5.24 17.45 11.82
CA ARG A 92 -5.09 18.77 11.19
C ARG A 92 -6.22 19.06 10.22
N LYS A 93 -6.61 18.08 9.40
CA LYS A 93 -7.76 18.19 8.48
C LYS A 93 -9.06 18.43 9.26
N LEU A 94 -9.30 17.67 10.33
CA LEU A 94 -10.46 17.86 11.20
C LEU A 94 -10.48 19.27 11.80
N LYS A 95 -9.34 19.73 12.35
CA LYS A 95 -9.22 21.09 12.91
C LYS A 95 -9.52 22.17 11.87
N ALA A 96 -9.04 22.00 10.63
CA ALA A 96 -9.31 22.93 9.53
C ALA A 96 -10.78 22.90 9.09
N ALA A 97 -11.38 21.72 9.01
CA ALA A 97 -12.79 21.54 8.62
C ALA A 97 -13.74 22.16 9.65
N LEU A 98 -13.42 22.04 10.94
CA LEU A 98 -14.22 22.60 12.03
C LEU A 98 -14.32 24.13 12.02
N LYS A 99 -13.38 24.87 11.40
CA LYS A 99 -13.39 26.35 11.28
C LYS A 99 -13.80 27.13 12.55
N GLY A 100 -13.52 26.60 13.74
CA GLY A 100 -13.87 27.21 15.03
C GLY A 100 -15.17 26.73 15.67
N ILE A 101 -15.90 25.80 15.04
CA ILE A 101 -16.99 25.04 15.66
C ILE A 101 -16.38 24.20 16.79
N LYS A 102 -16.83 24.44 18.02
CA LYS A 102 -16.54 23.58 19.17
C LYS A 102 -17.64 22.54 19.24
N LEU A 103 -17.26 21.28 19.11
CA LEU A 103 -18.17 20.17 19.38
C LEU A 103 -18.64 20.23 20.83
N GLU A 104 -19.93 19.99 21.05
CA GLU A 104 -20.44 19.81 22.40
C GLU A 104 -19.89 18.51 23.01
N LYS A 105 -20.03 18.39 24.33
CA LYS A 105 -19.59 17.18 25.03
C LYS A 105 -20.42 16.01 24.51
N ASP A 106 -19.74 14.93 24.10
CA ASP A 106 -20.30 13.70 23.52
C ASP A 106 -20.76 13.81 22.04
N GLU A 107 -20.46 14.92 21.36
CA GLU A 107 -20.69 15.05 19.92
C GLU A 107 -19.52 14.45 19.11
N HIS A 108 -19.85 13.56 18.18
CA HIS A 108 -18.87 12.86 17.34
C HIS A 108 -19.02 13.27 15.86
N LEU A 109 -17.90 13.60 15.22
CA LEU A 109 -17.83 13.85 13.78
C LEU A 109 -17.01 12.75 13.10
N ASP A 110 -17.63 12.09 12.15
CA ASP A 110 -16.94 11.22 11.22
C ASP A 110 -16.48 12.02 10.00
N LEU A 111 -15.17 12.24 9.88
CA LEU A 111 -14.61 12.84 8.69
C LEU A 111 -14.58 11.79 7.58
N LEU A 112 -15.49 11.91 6.60
CA LEU A 112 -15.47 11.13 5.36
C LEU A 112 -14.31 11.63 4.48
N ILE A 113 -13.18 10.92 4.53
CA ILE A 113 -11.99 11.17 3.69
C ILE A 113 -11.85 10.06 2.66
#